data_AF-A0A2N1PWC6-F1
#
_entry.id   AF-A0A2N1PWC6-F1
#
_cell.length_a   1.000
_cell.length_b   1.000
_cell.length_c   1.000
_cell.angle_alpha   90.00
_cell.angle_beta   90.00
_cell.angle_gamma   90.00
#
_symmetry.space_group_name_H-M   'P 1'
#
loop_
_entity.id
_entity.type
_entity.pdbx_description
1 polymer ?
#
loop_
_entity_poly.entity_id
_entity_poly.type
_entity_poly.pdbx_seq_one_letter_code
_entity_poly.pdbx_strand_id
1 'polypeptide(L)'
;STPPVDEDYIYISNRTKENIDVLVDAIYGHLYKSNRIQILKIPFDMGQIYSKLKENNTILETKYDEDGTYVKVILTPEQTTIYKDYIIKKTA
;
A
#
# COMPACT_ATOMS: atom_id res chain seq x y z
N SER A 1 36.00 -11.86 -12.94
CA SER A 1 35.54 -11.51 -11.58
C SER A 1 34.05 -11.33 -11.62
N THR A 2 33.29 -12.17 -10.92
CA THR A 2 31.83 -12.05 -10.81
C THR A 2 31.50 -10.85 -9.93
N PRO A 3 30.59 -9.95 -10.31
CA PRO A 3 30.23 -8.82 -9.46
C PRO A 3 29.53 -9.33 -8.20
N PRO A 4 29.76 -8.69 -7.03
CA PRO A 4 29.03 -9.04 -5.82
C PRO A 4 27.55 -8.71 -6.03
N VAL A 5 26.68 -9.69 -5.80
CA VAL A 5 25.25 -9.46 -5.69
C VAL A 5 25.03 -8.98 -4.26
N ASP A 6 24.60 -7.73 -4.11
CA ASP A 6 24.27 -7.11 -2.83
C ASP A 6 22.92 -7.71 -2.36
N GLU A 7 22.94 -8.94 -1.86
CA GLU A 7 21.76 -9.63 -1.34
C GLU A 7 21.62 -9.33 0.16
N ASP A 8 20.47 -8.77 0.55
CA ASP A 8 20.08 -8.66 1.95
C ASP A 8 19.97 -10.07 2.57
N TYR A 9 20.72 -10.32 3.66
CA TYR A 9 20.69 -11.59 4.38
C TYR A 9 20.37 -11.39 5.87
N ILE A 10 19.55 -12.28 6.42
CA ILE A 10 19.15 -12.28 7.84
C ILE A 10 19.42 -13.67 8.41
N TYR A 11 20.21 -13.75 9.48
CA TYR A 11 20.43 -15.01 10.20
C TYR A 11 19.21 -15.34 11.06
N ILE A 12 18.61 -16.51 10.84
CA ILE A 12 17.45 -16.97 11.61
C ILE A 12 17.69 -18.36 12.22
N SER A 13 16.96 -18.68 13.29
CA SER A 13 16.92 -20.04 13.83
C SER A 13 15.50 -20.45 14.14
N ASN A 14 14.97 -21.44 13.43
CA ASN A 14 13.62 -21.94 13.70
C ASN A 14 13.50 -22.65 15.06
N ARG A 15 14.59 -23.23 15.56
CA ARG A 15 14.61 -23.97 16.83
C ARG A 15 14.50 -23.04 18.03
N THR A 16 15.22 -21.92 17.99
CA THR A 16 15.28 -20.91 19.07
C THR A 16 14.35 -19.72 18.82
N LYS A 17 13.77 -19.63 17.61
CA LYS A 17 12.92 -18.52 17.12
C LYS A 17 13.64 -17.18 17.01
N GLU A 18 14.97 -17.19 16.98
CA GLU A 18 15.78 -15.98 16.82
C GLU A 18 15.54 -15.33 15.46
N ASN A 19 15.37 -13.99 15.47
CA ASN A 19 15.26 -13.10 14.33
C ASN A 19 14.10 -13.40 13.36
N ILE A 20 13.07 -14.14 13.81
CA ILE A 20 11.87 -14.39 13.02
C ILE A 20 11.05 -13.10 12.85
N ASP A 21 11.00 -12.26 13.89
CA ASP A 21 10.45 -10.91 13.86
C ASP A 21 11.18 -10.03 12.84
N VAL A 22 12.51 -10.02 12.86
CA VAL A 22 13.35 -9.24 11.93
C VAL A 22 13.11 -9.66 10.48
N LEU A 23 12.94 -10.97 10.23
CA LEU A 23 12.58 -11.49 8.91
C LEU A 23 11.21 -10.99 8.46
N VAL A 24 10.20 -11.04 9.34
CA VAL A 24 8.84 -10.58 9.04
C VAL A 24 8.83 -9.09 8.71
N ASP A 25 9.54 -8.29 9.49
CA ASP A 25 9.66 -6.84 9.28
C ASP A 25 10.38 -6.52 7.96
N ALA A 26 11.44 -7.25 7.62
CA ALA A 26 12.11 -7.10 6.33
C ALA A 26 11.17 -7.43 5.17
N ILE A 27 10.40 -8.53 5.27
CA ILE A 27 9.40 -8.90 4.26
C ILE A 27 8.38 -7.78 4.08
N TYR A 28 7.78 -7.28 5.16
CA TYR A 28 6.84 -6.17 5.07
C TYR A 28 7.48 -4.88 4.56
N GLY A 29 8.71 -4.59 4.97
CA GLY A 29 9.51 -3.48 4.49
C GLY A 29 9.73 -3.54 2.97
N HIS A 30 10.01 -4.71 2.41
CA HIS A 30 10.15 -4.90 0.95
C HIS A 30 8.80 -4.85 0.22
N LEU A 31 7.76 -5.48 0.75
CA LEU A 31 6.43 -5.50 0.14
C LEU A 31 5.79 -4.10 0.11
N TYR A 32 6.01 -3.30 1.16
CA TYR A 32 5.38 -2.00 1.31
C TYR A 32 6.33 -0.81 1.06
N LYS A 33 7.60 -1.04 0.70
CA LYS A 33 8.61 0.01 0.44
C LYS A 33 8.12 1.10 -0.51
N SER A 34 7.34 0.67 -1.49
CA SER A 34 6.84 1.49 -2.60
C SER A 34 5.38 1.90 -2.42
N ASN A 35 4.72 1.48 -1.35
CA ASN A 35 3.36 1.91 -1.06
C ASN A 35 3.32 3.42 -0.81
N ARG A 36 2.23 4.05 -1.24
CA ARG A 36 2.02 5.49 -1.10
C ARG A 36 0.62 5.75 -0.55
N ILE A 37 0.54 6.74 0.32
CA ILE A 37 -0.74 7.30 0.73
C ILE A 37 -1.27 8.12 -0.44
N GLN A 38 -2.45 7.78 -0.93
CA GLN A 38 -3.15 8.51 -1.98
C GLN A 38 -4.51 8.96 -1.47
N ILE A 39 -5.00 10.06 -2.04
CA ILE A 39 -6.36 10.54 -1.81
C ILE A 39 -7.13 10.33 -3.10
N LEU A 40 -8.23 9.60 -3.02
CA LEU A 40 -9.10 9.30 -4.15
C LEU A 40 -10.43 10.02 -3.97
N LYS A 41 -11.00 10.57 -5.06
CA LYS A 41 -12.41 10.98 -5.14
C LYS A 41 -13.16 9.89 -5.92
N ILE A 42 -14.02 9.15 -5.25
CA ILE A 42 -14.81 8.07 -5.83
C ILE A 42 -16.25 8.55 -6.01
N PRO A 43 -16.75 8.68 -7.24
CA PRO A 43 -18.15 8.99 -7.52
C PRO A 43 -19.12 7.98 -6.88
N PHE A 44 -20.34 8.41 -6.52
CA PHE A 44 -21.31 7.55 -5.84
C PHE A 44 -21.82 6.38 -6.68
N ASP A 45 -21.84 6.53 -8.00
CA ASP A 45 -22.15 5.47 -8.97
C ASP A 45 -21.05 4.40 -9.06
N MET A 46 -19.84 4.69 -8.54
CA MET A 46 -18.69 3.78 -8.52
C MET A 46 -18.46 3.13 -7.14
N GLY A 47 -19.54 2.89 -6.37
CA GLY A 47 -19.46 2.29 -5.02
C GLY A 47 -18.69 0.98 -4.94
N GLN A 48 -18.67 0.17 -6.01
CA GLN A 48 -17.87 -1.06 -6.11
C GLN A 48 -16.35 -0.83 -5.96
N ILE A 49 -15.85 0.33 -6.39
CA ILE A 49 -14.43 0.68 -6.24
C ILE A 49 -14.14 0.94 -4.77
N TYR A 50 -15.00 1.69 -4.09
CA TYR A 50 -14.85 1.95 -2.66
C TYR A 50 -14.89 0.64 -1.85
N SER A 51 -15.84 -0.26 -2.13
CA SER A 51 -15.91 -1.56 -1.46
C SER A 51 -14.62 -2.38 -1.63
N LYS A 52 -14.08 -2.45 -2.87
CA LYS A 52 -12.80 -3.15 -3.13
C LYS A 52 -11.64 -2.54 -2.35
N LEU A 53 -11.56 -1.21 -2.27
CA LEU A 53 -10.52 -0.54 -1.48
C LEU A 53 -10.66 -0.84 0.01
N LYS A 54 -11.90 -0.87 0.53
CA LYS A 54 -12.18 -1.16 1.94
C LYS A 54 -11.84 -2.61 2.32
N GLU A 55 -12.04 -3.55 1.40
CA GLU A 55 -11.75 -4.98 1.61
C GLU A 55 -10.26 -5.29 1.52
N ASN A 56 -9.53 -4.66 0.60
CA ASN A 56 -8.17 -5.07 0.24
C ASN A 56 -7.07 -4.11 0.69
N ASN A 57 -7.41 -2.90 1.14
CA ASN A 57 -6.43 -1.86 1.48
C ASN A 57 -6.68 -1.23 2.85
N THR A 58 -5.64 -0.62 3.39
CA THR A 58 -5.72 0.17 4.62
C THR A 58 -6.31 1.55 4.33
N ILE A 59 -7.56 1.76 4.73
CA ILE A 59 -8.22 3.07 4.71
C ILE A 59 -7.76 3.89 5.91
N LEU A 60 -7.19 5.07 5.65
CA LEU A 60 -6.74 6.02 6.67
C LEU A 60 -7.84 7.03 7.02
N GLU A 61 -8.68 7.40 6.06
CA GLU A 61 -9.76 8.38 6.24
C GLU A 61 -10.82 8.21 5.14
N THR A 62 -12.09 8.39 5.50
CA THR A 62 -13.20 8.50 4.53
C THR A 62 -13.99 9.76 4.83
N LYS A 63 -14.27 10.57 3.81
CA LYS A 63 -15.15 11.74 3.86
C LYS A 63 -16.19 11.65 2.76
N TYR A 64 -17.42 12.04 3.08
CA TYR A 64 -18.51 12.13 2.11
C TYR A 64 -18.72 13.60 1.77
N ASP A 65 -18.89 13.88 0.49
CA ASP A 65 -19.12 15.21 -0.07
C ASP A 65 -20.23 15.12 -1.12
N GLU A 66 -20.72 16.26 -1.61
CA GLU A 66 -21.85 16.33 -2.55
C GLU A 66 -21.59 15.56 -3.86
N ASP A 67 -20.32 15.49 -4.28
CA ASP A 67 -19.92 14.86 -5.55
C ASP A 67 -19.33 13.44 -5.41
N GLY A 68 -19.27 12.88 -4.20
CA GLY A 68 -18.74 11.52 -4.00
C GLY A 68 -18.07 11.28 -2.66
N THR A 69 -17.30 10.19 -2.61
CA THR A 69 -16.57 9.74 -1.42
C THR A 69 -15.08 9.98 -1.59
N TYR A 70 -14.51 10.81 -0.71
CA TYR A 70 -13.07 11.02 -0.60
C TYR A 70 -12.46 9.99 0.33
N VAL A 71 -11.45 9.28 -0.16
CA VAL A 71 -10.83 8.17 0.56
C VAL A 71 -9.33 8.37 0.58
N LYS A 72 -8.76 8.48 1.77
CA LYS A 72 -7.32 8.43 2.00
C LYS A 72 -6.93 6.98 2.25
N VAL A 73 -6.11 6.41 1.40
CA VAL A 73 -5.80 4.96 1.40
C VAL A 73 -4.33 4.73 1.08
N ILE A 74 -3.77 3.66 1.65
CA ILE A 74 -2.43 3.18 1.29
C ILE A 74 -2.57 2.27 0.07
N LEU A 75 -1.91 2.63 -1.04
CA LEU A 75 -1.92 1.86 -2.28
C LEU A 75 -0.52 1.35 -2.62
N THR A 76 -0.44 0.17 -3.25
CA THR A 76 0.76 -0.29 -3.94
C THR A 76 1.01 0.54 -5.22
N PRO A 77 2.22 0.49 -5.82
CA PRO A 77 2.47 1.16 -7.11
C PRO A 77 1.55 0.71 -8.24
N GLU A 78 1.24 -0.59 -8.30
CA GLU A 78 0.32 -1.15 -9.29
C GLU A 78 -1.09 -0.62 -9.10
N GLN A 79 -1.60 -0.64 -7.86
CA GLN A 79 -2.90 -0.07 -7.53
C GLN A 79 -2.95 1.44 -7.79
N THR A 80 -1.87 2.17 -7.53
CA THR A 80 -1.76 3.59 -7.86
C THR A 80 -1.94 3.83 -9.36
N THR A 81 -1.43 2.92 -10.19
CA THR A 81 -1.61 2.98 -11.65
C THR A 81 -3.05 2.65 -12.06
N ILE A 82 -3.66 1.64 -11.43
CA ILE A 82 -5.05 1.23 -11.69
C ILE A 82 -6.04 2.34 -11.31
N TYR A 83 -5.84 2.99 -10.16
CA TYR A 83 -6.77 3.99 -9.62
C TYR A 83 -6.41 5.44 -9.99
N LYS A 84 -5.46 5.64 -10.91
CA LYS A 84 -4.91 6.97 -11.24
C LYS A 84 -5.98 8.02 -11.56
N ASP A 85 -7.08 7.62 -12.19
CA ASP A 85 -8.15 8.53 -12.64
C ASP A 85 -9.01 9.05 -11.46
N TYR A 86 -8.97 8.36 -10.32
CA TYR A 86 -9.64 8.77 -9.09
C TYR A 86 -8.72 9.55 -8.16
N ILE A 87 -7.40 9.51 -8.37
CA ILE A 87 -6.43 10.16 -7.49
C ILE A 87 -6.52 11.67 -7.68
N ILE A 88 -6.86 12.37 -6.60
CA ILE A 88 -6.82 13.83 -6.59
C ILE A 88 -5.37 14.27 -6.33
N LYS A 89 -4.76 14.95 -7.30
CA LYS A 89 -3.51 15.65 -7.05
C LYS A 89 -3.85 16.81 -6.13
N LYS A 90 -3.20 16.87 -4.96
CA LYS A 90 -3.32 18.02 -4.07
C LYS A 90 -2.71 19.20 -4.83
N THR A 91 -3.54 20.06 -5.41
CA THR A 91 -3.10 21.37 -5.89
C THR A 91 -2.76 22.15 -4.61
N ALA A 92 -1.47 22.24 -4.33
CA ALA A 92 -0.94 23.15 -3.31
C ALA A 92 -0.99 24.58 -3.85
#